data_AF-A0A2A4ULZ7-F1
#
_entry.id   AF-A0A2A4ULZ7-F1
#
_cell.length_a   1.000
_cell.length_b   1.000
_cell.length_c   1.000
_cell.angle_alpha   90.00
_cell.angle_beta   90.00
_cell.angle_gamma   90.00
#
_symmetry.space_group_name_H-M   'P 1'
#
loop_
_entity.id
_entity.type
_entity.pdbx_description
1 polymer ?
#
loop_
_entity_poly.entity_id
_entity_poly.type
_entity_poly.pdbx_seq_one_letter_code
_entity_poly.pdbx_strand_id
1 'polypeptide(L)'
;LKKLGDGMLVLMDTVKDPLIRLQKLGMRYVEFAEIYPAHFKVMFEYDLSDYDKYCALHEVSDNSFQCLQDTVNECLALPGARAVDPSVAQFGAWSMVHGLSVLLMNQSLMEHMKEGHFENLGDRKQIAEQVSKFFCNSLIK
;
A
#
# COMPACT_ATOMS: atom_id res chain seq x y z
N LEU A 1 6.27 7.70 9.34
CA LEU A 1 7.23 7.11 8.41
C LEU A 1 7.99 5.93 9.00
N LYS A 2 8.82 6.09 10.03
CA LYS A 2 9.59 4.95 10.58
C LYS A 2 8.73 3.74 10.97
N LYS A 3 7.57 3.98 11.58
CA LYS A 3 6.58 2.94 11.95
C LYS A 3 6.05 2.12 10.76
N LEU A 4 5.93 2.74 9.58
CA LEU A 4 5.52 2.06 8.35
C LEU A 4 6.70 1.23 7.83
N GLY A 5 7.87 1.86 7.66
CA GLY A 5 9.09 1.22 7.17
C GLY A 5 9.49 0.00 8.00
N ASP A 6 9.55 0.12 9.33
CA ASP A 6 9.87 -1.00 10.22
C ASP A 6 8.89 -2.18 10.04
N GLY A 7 7.60 -1.90 9.86
CA GLY A 7 6.59 -2.93 9.62
C GLY A 7 6.72 -3.60 8.26
N MET A 8 7.11 -2.85 7.23
CA MET A 8 7.36 -3.40 5.90
C MET A 8 8.62 -4.27 5.87
N LEU A 9 9.69 -3.86 6.55
CA LEU A 9 10.92 -4.66 6.68
C LEU A 9 10.67 -6.01 7.37
N VAL A 10 9.86 -6.02 8.44
CA VAL A 10 9.45 -7.28 9.08
C VAL A 10 8.74 -8.21 8.10
N LEU A 11 7.92 -7.67 7.19
CA LEU A 11 7.23 -8.48 6.17
C LEU A 11 8.20 -9.02 5.11
N MET A 12 9.21 -8.24 4.70
CA MET A 12 10.28 -8.70 3.81
C MET A 12 11.01 -9.93 4.38
N ASP A 13 11.26 -9.92 5.69
CA ASP A 13 11.96 -11.01 6.37
C ASP A 13 11.07 -12.24 6.60
N THR A 14 9.81 -12.04 6.96
CA THR A 14 8.93 -13.11 7.47
C THR A 14 8.03 -13.74 6.41
N VAL A 15 7.75 -13.05 5.31
CA VAL A 15 6.83 -13.53 4.26
C VAL A 15 7.60 -13.81 2.98
N LYS A 16 7.67 -15.09 2.60
CA LYS A 16 8.51 -15.53 1.47
C LYS A 16 7.78 -15.57 0.12
N ASP A 17 6.47 -15.82 0.13
CA ASP A 17 5.66 -15.74 -1.08
C ASP A 17 5.43 -14.27 -1.45
N PRO A 18 5.86 -13.81 -2.64
CA PRO A 18 5.80 -12.39 -2.98
C PRO A 18 4.36 -11.89 -3.20
N LEU A 19 3.41 -12.74 -3.63
CA LEU A 19 2.00 -12.33 -3.76
C LEU A 19 1.38 -12.13 -2.38
N ILE A 20 1.63 -13.05 -1.44
CA ILE A 20 1.17 -12.91 -0.05
C ILE A 20 1.85 -11.70 0.60
N ARG A 21 3.14 -11.49 0.33
CA ARG A 21 3.88 -10.33 0.85
C ARG A 21 3.33 -9.02 0.30
N LEU A 22 3.06 -8.94 -1.00
CA LEU A 22 2.48 -7.75 -1.64
C LEU A 22 1.14 -7.38 -1.01
N GLN A 23 0.27 -8.39 -0.80
CA GLN A 23 -1.00 -8.19 -0.14
C GLN A 23 -0.81 -7.62 1.27
N LYS A 24 0.09 -8.21 2.06
CA LYS A 24 0.38 -7.77 3.44
C LYS A 24 1.03 -6.38 3.50
N LEU A 25 1.90 -6.04 2.55
CA LEU A 25 2.47 -4.70 2.43
C LEU A 25 1.36 -3.67 2.18
N GLY A 26 0.43 -3.97 1.27
CA GLY A 26 -0.73 -3.12 1.01
C GLY A 26 -1.64 -2.94 2.24
N MET A 27 -1.96 -4.03 2.94
CA MET A 27 -2.73 -3.96 4.19
C MET A 27 -2.01 -3.14 5.27
N ARG A 28 -0.69 -3.31 5.41
CA ARG A 28 0.13 -2.57 6.39
C ARG A 28 0.16 -1.07 6.08
N TYR A 29 0.19 -0.70 4.80
CA TYR A 29 0.12 0.68 4.34
C TYR A 29 -1.23 1.32 4.72
N VAL A 30 -2.34 0.62 4.47
CA VAL A 30 -3.69 1.11 4.81
C VAL A 30 -3.87 1.22 6.33
N GLU A 31 -3.42 0.23 7.08
CA GLU A 31 -3.44 0.25 8.54
C GLU A 31 -2.61 1.41 9.11
N PHE A 32 -1.45 1.72 8.51
CA PHE A 32 -0.64 2.86 8.92
C PHE A 32 -1.39 4.19 8.73
N ALA A 33 -2.11 4.36 7.63
CA ALA A 33 -2.93 5.56 7.38
C ALA A 33 -4.04 5.72 8.43
N GLU A 34 -4.66 4.62 8.84
CA GLU A 34 -5.72 4.60 9.84
C GLU A 34 -5.20 4.87 11.27
N ILE A 35 -4.13 4.20 11.70
CA ILE A 35 -3.60 4.31 13.06
C ILE A 35 -2.81 5.62 13.25
N TYR A 36 -2.15 6.13 12.19
CA TYR A 36 -1.28 7.29 12.26
C TYR A 36 -1.64 8.37 11.21
N PRO A 37 -2.88 8.90 11.21
CA PRO A 37 -3.37 9.79 10.16
C PRO A 37 -2.55 11.07 10.02
N ALA A 38 -2.08 11.66 11.13
CA ALA A 38 -1.20 12.84 11.08
C ALA A 38 0.15 12.53 10.40
N HIS A 39 0.71 11.34 10.61
CA HIS A 39 1.97 10.95 9.96
C HIS A 39 1.76 10.65 8.47
N PHE A 40 0.62 10.05 8.12
CA PHE A 40 0.23 9.83 6.74
C PHE A 40 0.06 11.15 5.97
N LYS A 41 -0.59 12.15 6.59
CA LYS A 41 -0.71 13.50 6.02
C LYS A 41 0.64 14.17 5.81
N VAL A 42 1.57 14.05 6.77
CA VAL A 42 2.93 14.58 6.61
C VAL A 42 3.61 14.02 5.34
N MET A 43 3.38 12.76 4.99
CA MET A 43 4.00 12.15 3.81
C MET A 43 3.52 12.74 2.47
N PHE A 44 2.30 13.29 2.40
CA PHE A 44 1.65 13.58 1.12
C PHE A 44 1.03 14.99 1.00
N GLU A 45 0.73 15.65 2.12
CA GLU A 45 0.08 16.98 2.14
C GLU A 45 1.07 18.13 2.38
N TYR A 46 2.31 17.83 2.82
CA TYR A 46 3.33 18.84 3.09
C TYR A 46 4.41 18.85 2.02
N ASP A 47 4.88 20.05 1.68
CA ASP A 47 6.04 20.20 0.79
C ASP A 47 7.31 19.79 1.55
N LEU A 48 7.78 18.59 1.21
CA LEU A 48 9.01 17.98 1.72
C LEU A 48 10.11 17.93 0.65
N SER A 49 10.02 18.76 -0.39
CA SER A 49 10.97 18.73 -1.52
C SER A 49 12.41 19.09 -1.15
N ASP A 50 12.62 19.78 -0.02
CA ASP A 50 13.95 20.07 0.54
C ASP A 50 14.58 18.80 1.14
N TYR A 51 15.37 18.11 0.32
CA TYR A 51 16.01 16.86 0.70
C TYR A 51 17.01 17.03 1.83
N ASP A 52 17.82 18.09 1.83
CA ASP A 52 18.86 18.32 2.85
C ASP A 52 18.24 18.54 4.22
N LYS A 53 17.12 19.25 4.28
CA LYS A 53 16.40 19.51 5.53
C LYS A 53 15.66 18.29 6.08
N TYR A 54 15.19 17.40 5.20
CA TYR A 54 14.34 16.27 5.56
C TYR A 54 14.98 14.91 5.24
N CYS A 55 16.30 14.81 5.14
CA CYS A 55 17.01 13.62 4.65
C CYS A 55 16.58 12.31 5.32
N ALA A 56 16.49 12.29 6.65
CA ALA A 56 16.04 11.11 7.40
C ALA A 56 14.59 10.70 7.09
N LEU A 57 13.75 11.65 6.67
CA LEU A 57 12.37 11.41 6.27
C LEU A 57 12.32 10.75 4.88
N HIS A 58 13.13 11.26 3.95
CA HIS A 58 13.30 10.72 2.60
C HIS A 58 13.88 9.31 2.65
N GLU A 59 14.96 9.07 3.41
CA GLU A 59 15.55 7.73 3.56
C GLU A 59 14.52 6.67 4.00
N VAL A 60 13.66 7.02 4.97
CA VAL A 60 12.63 6.10 5.44
C VAL A 60 11.53 5.90 4.39
N SER A 61 11.18 6.94 3.63
CA SER A 61 10.24 6.85 2.53
C SER A 61 10.77 5.95 1.42
N ASP A 62 12.03 6.16 1.00
CA ASP A 62 12.71 5.40 -0.04
C ASP A 62 12.82 3.93 0.34
N ASN A 63 13.23 3.62 1.58
CA ASN A 63 13.29 2.24 2.07
C ASN A 63 11.91 1.55 2.07
N SER A 64 10.85 2.29 2.41
CA SER A 64 9.49 1.75 2.38
C SER A 64 9.01 1.50 0.95
N PHE A 65 9.33 2.40 0.02
CA PHE A 65 9.02 2.25 -1.38
C PHE A 65 9.82 1.12 -2.03
N GLN A 66 11.08 0.93 -1.66
CA GLN A 66 11.92 -0.16 -2.14
C GLN A 66 11.31 -1.54 -1.79
N CYS A 67 10.75 -1.70 -0.59
CA CYS A 67 10.05 -2.93 -0.22
C CYS A 67 8.90 -3.27 -1.19
N LEU A 68 8.15 -2.25 -1.65
CA LEU A 68 7.10 -2.43 -2.65
C LEU A 68 7.71 -2.81 -4.01
N GLN A 69 8.75 -2.10 -4.46
CA GLN A 69 9.39 -2.34 -5.75
C GLN A 69 9.95 -3.75 -5.85
N ASP A 70 10.70 -4.18 -4.84
CA ASP A 70 11.28 -5.52 -4.76
C ASP A 70 10.20 -6.58 -4.79
N THR A 71 9.16 -6.42 -3.98
CA THR A 71 8.05 -7.38 -3.92
C THR A 71 7.30 -7.47 -5.25
N VAL A 72 7.02 -6.35 -5.91
CA VAL A 72 6.36 -6.35 -7.23
C VAL A 72 7.24 -7.01 -8.29
N ASN A 73 8.54 -6.74 -8.30
CA ASN A 73 9.48 -7.38 -9.22
C ASN A 73 9.51 -8.91 -9.02
N GLU A 74 9.49 -9.38 -7.76
CA GLU A 74 9.40 -10.81 -7.46
C GLU A 74 8.06 -11.42 -7.92
N CYS A 75 6.94 -10.71 -7.74
CA CYS A 75 5.64 -11.15 -8.27
C CYS A 75 5.66 -11.31 -9.79
N LEU A 76 6.25 -10.35 -10.51
CA LEU A 76 6.34 -10.38 -11.97
C LEU A 76 7.32 -11.45 -12.49
N ALA A 77 8.21 -11.95 -11.64
CA ALA A 77 9.12 -13.06 -11.95
C ALA A 77 8.48 -14.45 -11.74
N LEU A 78 7.29 -14.54 -11.15
CA LEU A 78 6.62 -15.82 -10.91
C LEU A 78 6.16 -16.50 -12.21
N PRO A 79 6.15 -17.85 -12.25
CA PRO A 79 5.49 -18.58 -13.33
C PRO A 79 4.02 -18.17 -13.44
N GLY A 80 3.58 -17.80 -14.65
CA GLY A 80 2.20 -17.37 -14.89
C GLY A 80 1.94 -15.88 -14.61
N ALA A 81 2.96 -15.09 -14.27
CA ALA A 81 2.84 -13.64 -14.22
C ALA A 81 2.41 -13.05 -15.59
N ARG A 82 1.64 -11.97 -15.53
CA ARG A 82 1.30 -11.18 -16.73
C ARG A 82 2.51 -10.38 -17.18
N ALA A 83 2.62 -10.17 -18.49
CA ALA A 83 3.63 -9.28 -19.06
C ALA A 83 3.18 -7.82 -18.86
N VAL A 84 3.58 -7.24 -17.73
CA VAL A 84 3.30 -5.84 -17.36
C VAL A 84 4.64 -5.15 -17.13
N ASP A 85 4.74 -3.89 -17.54
CA ASP A 85 5.90 -3.06 -17.21
C ASP A 85 6.05 -2.92 -15.67
N PRO A 86 7.24 -3.19 -15.10
CA PRO A 86 7.44 -3.14 -13.66
C PRO A 86 7.09 -1.79 -13.04
N SER A 87 7.42 -0.66 -13.68
CA SER A 87 7.11 0.66 -13.16
C SER A 87 5.60 0.93 -13.15
N VAL A 88 4.88 0.48 -14.19
CA VAL A 88 3.41 0.54 -14.21
C VAL A 88 2.80 -0.30 -13.11
N ALA A 89 3.30 -1.53 -12.88
CA ALA A 89 2.82 -2.39 -11.81
C ALA A 89 3.09 -1.78 -10.42
N GLN A 90 4.29 -1.26 -10.19
CA GLN A 90 4.68 -0.61 -8.92
C GLN A 90 3.80 0.61 -8.64
N PHE A 91 3.64 1.49 -9.63
CA PHE A 91 2.82 2.69 -9.49
C PHE A 91 1.33 2.34 -9.33
N GLY A 92 0.84 1.33 -10.04
CA GLY A 92 -0.52 0.81 -9.89
C GLY A 92 -0.80 0.24 -8.50
N ALA A 93 0.14 -0.56 -7.97
CA ALA A 93 0.06 -1.13 -6.62
C ALA A 93 -0.05 -0.01 -5.58
N TRP A 94 0.84 0.97 -5.67
CA TRP A 94 0.86 2.11 -4.77
C TRP A 94 -0.39 2.98 -4.90
N SER A 95 -0.80 3.31 -6.14
CA SER A 95 -2.00 4.11 -6.42
C SER A 95 -3.25 3.49 -5.78
N MET A 96 -3.39 2.17 -5.86
CA MET A 96 -4.53 1.48 -5.29
C MET A 96 -4.58 1.58 -3.77
N VAL A 97 -3.48 1.26 -3.07
CA VAL A 97 -3.47 1.29 -1.59
C VAL A 97 -3.45 2.71 -1.05
N HIS A 98 -2.83 3.65 -1.76
CA HIS A 98 -2.88 5.07 -1.46
C HIS A 98 -4.30 5.62 -1.60
N GLY A 99 -4.93 5.41 -2.76
CA GLY A 99 -6.31 5.81 -3.01
C GLY A 99 -7.28 5.20 -2.00
N LEU A 100 -7.13 3.90 -1.72
CA LEU A 100 -7.93 3.23 -0.70
C LEU A 100 -7.77 3.86 0.69
N SER A 101 -6.53 4.19 1.09
CA SER A 101 -6.25 4.84 2.37
C SER A 101 -6.98 6.19 2.47
N VAL A 102 -6.90 7.00 1.41
CA VAL A 102 -7.58 8.31 1.35
C VAL A 102 -9.11 8.15 1.43
N LEU A 103 -9.68 7.17 0.73
CA LEU A 103 -11.12 6.89 0.76
C LEU A 103 -11.57 6.46 2.17
N LEU A 104 -10.86 5.50 2.80
CA LEU A 104 -11.20 4.97 4.12
C LEU A 104 -11.06 5.99 5.24
N MET A 105 -10.12 6.94 5.10
CA MET A 105 -9.94 8.06 6.03
C MET A 105 -11.06 9.10 5.95
N ASN A 106 -11.81 9.17 4.84
CA ASN A 106 -12.92 10.10 4.70
C ASN A 106 -14.20 9.52 5.31
N GLN A 107 -14.47 9.89 6.56
CA GLN A 107 -15.61 9.36 7.31
C GLN A 107 -16.98 9.66 6.66
N SER A 108 -17.18 10.87 6.13
CA SER A 108 -18.44 11.24 5.46
C SER A 108 -18.68 10.41 4.20
N LEU A 109 -17.63 10.17 3.41
CA LEU A 109 -17.71 9.28 2.26
C LEU A 109 -18.05 7.84 2.67
N MET A 110 -17.39 7.33 3.72
CA MET A 110 -17.62 5.98 4.21
C MET A 110 -19.02 5.80 4.84
N GLU A 111 -19.59 6.84 5.43
CA GLU A 111 -20.98 6.84 5.91
C GLU A 111 -21.97 6.81 4.73
N HIS A 112 -21.76 7.65 3.72
CA HIS A 112 -22.58 7.66 2.50
C HIS A 112 -22.56 6.31 1.77
N MET A 113 -21.39 5.68 1.66
CA MET A 113 -21.25 4.39 0.98
C MET A 113 -21.97 3.21 1.66
N LYS A 114 -22.29 3.31 2.96
CA LYS A 114 -23.08 2.27 3.65
C LYS A 114 -24.53 2.21 3.16
N GLU A 115 -25.03 3.29 2.56
CA GLU A 115 -26.40 3.38 2.06
C GLU A 115 -26.51 2.84 0.63
N GLY A 116 -26.48 1.52 0.49
CA GLY A 116 -26.89 0.84 -0.76
C GLY A 116 -25.89 0.87 -1.93
N HIS A 117 -24.65 1.32 -1.73
CA HIS A 117 -23.63 1.38 -2.80
C HIS A 117 -22.84 0.07 -2.96
N PHE A 118 -22.59 -0.67 -1.88
CA PHE A 118 -21.86 -1.95 -1.90
C PHE A 118 -22.53 -2.95 -0.96
N GLU A 119 -22.94 -4.11 -1.48
CA GLU A 119 -23.74 -5.07 -0.71
C GLU A 119 -22.95 -5.81 0.38
N ASN A 120 -21.62 -5.99 0.25
CA ASN A 120 -20.85 -6.80 1.20
C ASN A 120 -19.33 -6.54 1.20
N LEU A 121 -18.90 -5.33 1.51
CA LEU A 121 -17.46 -4.98 1.59
C LEU A 121 -16.82 -5.36 2.94
N GLY A 122 -17.62 -5.58 3.98
CA GLY A 122 -17.13 -5.89 5.31
C GLY A 122 -16.58 -4.67 6.07
N ASP A 123 -15.80 -4.93 7.13
CA ASP A 123 -15.08 -3.90 7.88
C ASP A 123 -13.86 -3.34 7.10
N ARG A 124 -13.22 -2.30 7.64
CA ARG A 124 -12.05 -1.65 7.00
C ARG A 124 -10.91 -2.63 6.69
N LYS A 125 -10.67 -3.60 7.56
CA LYS A 125 -9.64 -4.62 7.37
C LYS A 125 -10.02 -5.57 6.24
N GLN A 126 -11.27 -5.99 6.18
CA GLN A 126 -11.80 -6.83 5.10
C GLN A 126 -11.75 -6.10 3.75
N ILE A 127 -12.02 -4.79 3.72
CA ILE A 127 -11.87 -3.98 2.50
C ILE A 127 -10.40 -3.94 2.07
N ALA A 128 -9.49 -3.63 2.98
CA ALA A 128 -8.05 -3.60 2.70
C ALA A 128 -7.53 -4.94 2.18
N GLU A 129 -7.97 -6.04 2.78
CA GLU A 129 -7.62 -7.39 2.36
C GLU A 129 -8.13 -7.70 0.94
N GLN A 130 -9.40 -7.43 0.66
CA GLN A 130 -10.04 -7.72 -0.63
C GLN A 130 -9.44 -6.88 -1.77
N VAL A 131 -9.25 -5.58 -1.55
CA VAL A 131 -8.69 -4.67 -2.56
C VAL A 131 -7.21 -5.02 -2.82
N SER A 132 -6.42 -5.28 -1.76
CA SER A 132 -5.03 -5.71 -1.93
C SER A 132 -4.94 -7.04 -2.68
N LYS A 133 -5.82 -7.99 -2.37
CA LYS A 133 -5.92 -9.29 -3.07
C LYS A 133 -6.30 -9.12 -4.54
N PHE A 134 -7.25 -8.23 -4.84
CA PHE A 134 -7.66 -7.94 -6.22
C PHE A 134 -6.47 -7.51 -7.08
N PHE A 135 -5.60 -6.65 -6.56
CA PHE A 135 -4.38 -6.26 -7.27
C PHE A 135 -3.36 -7.38 -7.39
N CYS A 136 -3.11 -8.15 -6.32
CA CYS A 136 -2.17 -9.27 -6.40
C CYS A 136 -2.60 -10.25 -7.50
N ASN A 137 -3.90 -10.54 -7.59
CA ASN A 137 -4.47 -11.38 -8.63
C ASN A 137 -4.36 -10.77 -10.03
N SER A 138 -4.36 -9.44 -10.16
CA SER A 138 -4.21 -8.77 -11.46
C SER A 138 -2.82 -8.92 -12.06
N LEU A 139 -1.81 -9.29 -11.25
CA LEU A 139 -0.45 -9.56 -11.72
C LEU A 139 -0.26 -10.96 -12.29
N ILE A 140 -1.21 -11.88 -12.07
CA ILE A 140 -1.14 -13.29 -12.49
C ILE A 140 -2.21 -13.56 -13.57
N LYS A 141 -1.94 -14.52 -14.47
CA LYS A 141 -2.84 -14.89 -15.58
C LYS A 141 -4.07 -15.63 -15.10
#